data_AF-A0A2V2BXT7-F1
#
_entry.id   AF-A0A2V2BXT7-F1
#
_cell.length_a   1.000
_cell.length_b   1.000
_cell.length_c   1.000
_cell.angle_alpha   90.00
_cell.angle_beta   90.00
_cell.angle_gamma   90.00
#
_symmetry.space_group_name_H-M   'P 1'
#
loop_
_entity.id
_entity.type
_entity.pdbx_description
1 polymer ?
#
loop_
_entity_poly.entity_id
_entity_poly.type
_entity_poly.pdbx_seq_one_letter_code
_entity_poly.pdbx_strand_id
1 'polypeptide(L)' 'GNNVFDLITANALEGSFSSDANDDFEAKNLLNAIADFAWVGNTLTVTFSQVPEPAAVAALIGAFALGVAAWRRRR' A
#
# COMPACT_ATOMS: atom_id res chain seq x y z
N GLY A 1 9.53 -3.73 29.21
CA GLY A 1 9.16 -4.94 28.44
C GLY A 1 9.63 -4.73 27.02
N ASN A 2 10.24 -5.73 26.41
CA ASN A 2 10.62 -5.66 24.99
C ASN A 2 9.35 -5.90 24.18
N ASN A 3 8.86 -4.89 23.48
CA ASN A 3 7.76 -5.06 22.53
C ASN A 3 8.32 -5.79 21.31
N VAL A 4 7.88 -7.03 21.09
CA VAL A 4 8.13 -7.75 19.84
C VAL A 4 7.06 -7.27 18.86
N PHE A 5 7.50 -6.69 17.74
CA PHE A 5 6.62 -6.28 16.65
C PHE A 5 6.77 -7.28 15.51
N ASP A 6 5.68 -7.93 15.15
CA ASP A 6 5.63 -8.75 13.96
C ASP A 6 5.66 -7.83 12.73
N LEU A 7 6.64 -8.06 11.84
CA LEU A 7 6.80 -7.27 10.62
C LEU A 7 6.17 -7.96 9.41
N ILE A 8 6.26 -9.29 9.36
CA ILE A 8 5.67 -10.15 8.33
C ILE A 8 5.06 -11.34 9.04
N THR A 9 3.84 -11.71 8.64
CA THR A 9 3.18 -12.93 9.10
C THR A 9 2.69 -13.75 7.92
N ALA A 10 2.57 -15.05 8.15
CA ALA A 10 1.98 -15.99 7.21
C ALA A 10 0.92 -16.79 7.94
N ASN A 11 -0.19 -17.07 7.28
CA ASN A 11 -1.23 -17.92 7.85
C ASN A 11 -0.76 -19.38 7.87
N ALA A 12 -1.28 -20.15 8.84
CA ALA A 12 -1.06 -21.59 8.85
C ALA A 12 -1.69 -22.20 7.60
N LEU A 13 -0.89 -22.89 6.80
CA LEU A 13 -1.30 -23.36 5.48
C LEU A 13 -1.42 -24.89 5.46
N GLU A 14 -2.60 -25.38 5.13
CA GLU A 14 -2.79 -26.77 4.69
C GLU A 14 -2.64 -26.81 3.16
N GLY A 15 -1.61 -27.52 2.66
CA GLY A 15 -1.35 -27.65 1.23
C GLY A 15 -0.21 -26.76 0.73
N SER A 16 -0.39 -26.11 -0.42
CA SER A 16 0.61 -25.26 -1.09
C SER A 16 0.19 -23.79 -1.09
N PHE A 17 1.16 -22.88 -1.15
CA PHE A 17 0.86 -21.45 -1.24
C PHE A 17 0.02 -21.12 -2.48
N SER A 18 -0.87 -20.14 -2.34
CA SER A 18 -1.62 -19.55 -3.43
C SER A 18 -0.68 -19.03 -4.52
N SER A 19 -1.14 -19.10 -5.77
CA SER A 19 -0.46 -18.45 -6.89
C SER A 19 -0.45 -16.93 -6.74
N ASP A 20 -1.36 -16.38 -5.96
CA ASP A 20 -1.32 -14.99 -5.49
C ASP A 20 -0.72 -14.96 -4.08
N ALA A 21 0.50 -14.45 -3.95
CA ALA A 21 1.20 -14.40 -2.67
C ALA A 21 0.49 -13.50 -1.64
N ASN A 22 -0.34 -12.55 -2.08
CA ASN A 22 -1.09 -11.66 -1.19
C ASN A 22 -2.22 -12.38 -0.43
N ASP A 23 -2.62 -13.59 -0.83
CA ASP A 23 -3.59 -14.40 -0.09
C ASP A 23 -3.00 -15.00 1.20
N ASP A 24 -1.69 -15.27 1.19
CA ASP A 24 -1.02 -16.02 2.27
C ASP A 24 -0.12 -15.16 3.17
N PHE A 25 0.36 -14.03 2.64
CA PHE A 25 1.32 -13.16 3.31
C PHE A 25 0.79 -11.74 3.45
N GLU A 26 1.00 -11.17 4.63
CA GLU A 26 0.73 -9.76 4.87
C GLU A 26 1.83 -9.13 5.73
N ALA A 27 2.13 -7.87 5.43
CA ALA A 27 3.04 -7.07 6.24
C ALA A 27 2.23 -6.37 7.35
N LYS A 28 2.76 -6.37 8.57
CA LYS A 28 2.12 -5.74 9.74
C LYS A 28 2.94 -4.53 10.18
N ASN A 29 2.27 -3.61 10.88
CA ASN A 29 2.91 -2.43 11.47
C ASN A 29 3.58 -1.50 10.46
N LEU A 30 3.02 -1.35 9.25
CA LEU A 30 3.47 -0.34 8.29
C LEU A 30 2.89 1.03 8.63
N LEU A 31 3.76 2.04 8.67
CA LEU A 31 3.34 3.43 8.78
C LEU A 31 3.23 4.04 7.38
N ASN A 32 2.02 4.47 7.00
CA ASN A 32 1.74 5.14 5.72
C ASN A 32 2.31 4.39 4.50
N ALA A 33 2.27 3.06 4.52
CA ALA A 33 2.80 2.25 3.44
C ALA A 33 1.94 1.01 3.21
N ILE A 34 2.04 0.48 2.00
CA ILE A 34 1.44 -0.76 1.54
C ILE A 34 2.58 -1.70 1.13
N ALA A 35 2.39 -2.98 1.39
CA ALA A 35 3.23 -4.06 0.89
C ALA A 35 2.46 -4.83 -0.17
N ASP A 36 3.13 -5.17 -1.25
CA ASP A 36 2.62 -6.04 -2.32
C ASP A 36 3.53 -7.25 -2.45
N PHE A 37 2.98 -8.43 -2.21
CA PHE A 37 3.68 -9.71 -2.26
C PHE A 37 3.48 -10.38 -3.60
N ALA A 38 4.57 -10.89 -4.18
CA ALA A 38 4.53 -11.62 -5.44
C ALA A 38 5.57 -12.74 -5.49
N TRP A 39 5.24 -13.79 -6.23
CA TRP A 39 6.19 -14.84 -6.57
C TRP A 39 7.01 -14.42 -7.79
N VAL A 40 8.34 -14.31 -7.61
CA VAL A 40 9.29 -14.16 -8.71
C VAL A 40 10.04 -15.48 -8.85
N GLY A 41 9.52 -16.35 -9.72
CA GLY A 41 9.97 -17.74 -9.78
C GLY A 41 9.67 -18.46 -8.46
N ASN A 42 10.72 -18.94 -7.78
CA ASN A 42 10.61 -19.63 -6.50
C ASN A 42 10.87 -18.73 -5.29
N THR A 43 10.90 -17.41 -5.48
CA THR A 43 11.24 -16.41 -4.45
C THR A 43 10.04 -15.53 -4.13
N LEU A 44 9.66 -15.46 -2.84
CA LEU A 44 8.71 -14.47 -2.34
C LEU A 44 9.38 -13.09 -2.37
N THR A 45 8.85 -12.19 -3.17
CA THR A 45 9.30 -10.81 -3.30
C THR A 45 8.24 -9.89 -2.72
N VAL A 46 8.69 -8.81 -2.07
CA VAL A 46 7.81 -7.78 -1.55
C VAL A 46 8.22 -6.41 -2.10
N THR A 47 7.23 -5.65 -2.54
CA THR A 47 7.40 -4.24 -2.93
C THR A 47 6.70 -3.35 -1.92
N PHE A 48 7.40 -2.34 -1.40
CA PHE A 48 6.83 -1.34 -0.50
C PHE A 48 6.54 -0.05 -1.24
N SER A 49 5.32 0.46 -1.09
CA SER A 49 4.92 1.77 -1.63
C SER A 49 4.34 2.65 -0.53
N GLN A 50 4.57 3.96 -0.60
CA GLN A 50 3.99 4.90 0.35
C GLN A 50 2.54 5.21 -0.02
N VAL A 51 1.67 5.21 0.98
CA VAL A 51 0.33 5.77 0.87
C VAL A 51 0.45 7.29 0.98
N PRO A 52 -0.01 8.06 -0.02
CA PRO A 52 -0.03 9.51 0.08
C PRO A 52 -0.79 9.96 1.32
N GLU A 53 -0.20 10.87 2.09
CA GLU A 53 -0.87 11.41 3.27
C GLU A 53 -2.17 12.14 2.87
N PRO A 54 -3.18 12.20 3.76
CA PRO A 54 -4.47 12.83 3.44
C PRO A 54 -4.34 14.26 2.92
N ALA A 55 -3.35 15.01 3.41
CA ALA A 55 -3.07 16.37 2.96
C ALA A 55 -2.58 16.43 1.50
N ALA A 56 -1.79 15.47 1.04
CA ALA A 56 -1.32 15.41 -0.35
C ALA A 56 -2.50 15.16 -1.32
N VAL A 57 -3.40 14.24 -0.96
CA VAL A 57 -4.61 13.98 -1.74
C VAL A 57 -5.55 15.19 -1.73
N ALA A 58 -5.76 15.81 -0.57
CA ALA A 58 -6.57 17.01 -0.44
C ALA A 58 -6.01 18.20 -1.23
N ALA A 59 -4.69 18.38 -1.23
CA ALA A 59 -4.02 19.42 -2.00
C ALA A 59 -4.20 19.23 -3.50
N LEU A 60 -4.10 17.99 -4.01
CA LEU A 60 -4.35 17.67 -5.41
C LEU A 60 -5.80 18.00 -5.81
N ILE A 61 -6.77 17.58 -5.00
CA ILE A 61 -8.19 17.87 -5.24
C ILE A 61 -8.45 19.38 -5.18
N GLY A 62 -7.90 20.08 -4.20
CA GLY A 62 -8.02 21.52 -4.03
C GLY A 62 -7.42 22.30 -5.21
N ALA A 63 -6.22 21.92 -5.65
CA ALA A 63 -5.55 22.50 -6.81
C ALA A 63 -6.36 22.26 -8.09
N PHE A 64 -6.92 21.06 -8.26
CA PHE A 64 -7.80 20.76 -9.39
C PHE A 64 -9.05 21.65 -9.39
N ALA A 65 -9.73 21.79 -8.25
CA ALA A 65 -10.90 22.65 -8.12
C ALA A 65 -10.59 24.12 -8.42
N LEU A 66 -9.45 24.63 -7.92
CA LEU A 66 -8.94 25.97 -8.22
C LEU A 66 -8.65 26.16 -9.71
N GLY A 67 -8.03 25.18 -10.36
CA GLY A 67 -7.77 25.20 -11.80
C GLY A 67 -9.05 25.27 -12.63
N VAL A 68 -10.05 24.47 -12.29
CA VAL A 68 -11.37 24.48 -12.94
C VAL A 68 -12.07 25.83 -12.74
N ALA A 69 -12.05 26.38 -11.52
CA ALA A 69 -12.65 27.68 -11.24
C ALA A 69 -11.99 28.82 -12.03
N ALA A 70 -10.66 28.83 -12.10
CA ALA A 70 -9.90 29.82 -12.86
C ALA A 70 -10.17 29.71 -14.37
N TRP A 71 -10.29 28.50 -14.91
CA TRP A 71 -10.64 28.28 -16.32
C TRP A 71 -12.04 28.80 -16.64
N ARG A 72 -13.04 28.50 -15.79
CA ARG A 72 -14.41 29.01 -15.96
C ARG A 72 -14.49 30.53 -15.95
N ARG A 73 -13.65 31.22 -15.18
CA ARG A 73 -13.63 32.69 -15.12
C ARG A 73 -13.04 33.37 -16.37
N ARG A 74 -12.20 32.67 -17.12
CA ARG A 74 -11.55 33.21 -18.34
C ARG A 74 -12.37 32.97 -19.61
N ARG A 75 -13.41 32.13 -19.52
CA ARG A 75 -14.34 31.84 -20.61
C ARG A 75 -15.56 32.74 -20.47
#